data_AF-A0A6C2YH33-F1
#
_entry.id   AF-A0A6C2YH33-F1
#
_cell.length_a   1.000
_cell.length_b   1.000
_cell.length_c   1.000
_cell.angle_alpha   90.00
_cell.angle_beta   90.00
_cell.angle_gamma   90.00
#
_symmetry.space_group_name_H-M   'P 1'
#
loop_
_entity.id
_entity.type
_entity.pdbx_description
1 polymer ?
#
loop_
_entity_poly.entity_id
_entity_poly.type
_entity_poly.pdbx_seq_one_letter_code
_entity_poly.pdbx_strand_id
1 'polypeptide(L)' 'MKVDAGRGKLYSALKTVRHQWDAFEESWQDPMRQDFEEQIWEPLNRMSVDTLQAIDQLAQIFAEMRHECEGRGRDE' A
#
# COMPACT_ATOMS: atom_id res chain seq x y z
N MET A 1 7.85 -2.60 14.01
CA MET A 1 6.46 -2.82 14.47
C MET A 1 5.80 -3.80 13.50
N LYS A 2 4.76 -4.57 13.88
CA LYS A 2 4.11 -5.53 12.93
C LYS A 2 3.53 -4.84 11.68
N VAL A 3 3.28 -3.54 11.78
CA VAL A 3 2.81 -2.65 10.71
C VAL A 3 3.82 -2.55 9.55
N ASP A 4 5.12 -2.45 9.84
CA ASP A 4 6.18 -2.35 8.81
C ASP A 4 6.29 -3.63 7.97
N ALA A 5 6.15 -4.79 8.63
CA ALA A 5 6.16 -6.08 7.96
C ALA A 5 4.92 -6.28 7.08
N GLY A 6 3.76 -5.78 7.51
CA GLY A 6 2.53 -5.78 6.71
C GLY A 6 2.65 -4.89 5.47
N ARG A 7 3.18 -3.67 5.65
CA ARG A 7 3.46 -2.72 4.55
C ARG A 7 4.34 -3.35 3.48
N GLY A 8 5.47 -3.93 3.86
CA GLY A 8 6.42 -4.51 2.91
C GLY A 8 5.81 -5.64 2.09
N LYS A 9 5.00 -6.50 2.73
CA LYS A 9 4.27 -7.58 2.04
C LYS A 9 3.25 -7.02 1.05
N LEU A 10 2.43 -6.05 1.47
CA LEU A 10 1.43 -5.43 0.61
C LEU A 10 2.07 -4.75 -0.60
N TYR A 11 3.13 -3.97 -0.37
CA TYR A 11 3.87 -3.30 -1.44
C TYR A 11 4.45 -4.30 -2.45
N SER A 12 5.06 -5.38 -1.95
CA SER A 12 5.63 -6.43 -2.80
C SER A 12 4.57 -7.14 -3.62
N ALA A 13 3.43 -7.48 -3.00
CA ALA A 13 2.29 -8.10 -3.67
C ALA A 13 1.70 -7.17 -4.75
N LEU A 14 1.45 -5.90 -4.43
CA LEU A 14 0.92 -4.93 -5.39
C LEU A 14 1.86 -4.74 -6.58
N LYS A 15 3.17 -4.65 -6.34
CA LYS A 15 4.18 -4.55 -7.41
C LYS A 15 4.14 -5.77 -8.33
N THR A 16 4.04 -6.98 -7.76
CA THR A 16 3.95 -8.22 -8.53
C THR A 16 2.70 -8.26 -9.39
N VAL A 17 1.53 -7.96 -8.81
CA VAL A 17 0.27 -8.00 -9.56
C VAL A 17 0.23 -6.93 -10.64
N ARG A 18 0.75 -5.71 -10.37
CA ARG A 18 0.83 -4.67 -11.40
C ARG A 18 1.68 -5.09 -12.58
N HIS A 19 2.85 -5.67 -12.31
CA HIS A 19 3.70 -6.16 -13.39
C HIS A 19 3.01 -7.25 -14.24
N GLN A 20 2.23 -8.12 -13.60
CA GLN A 20 1.44 -9.14 -14.31
C GLN A 20 0.29 -8.52 -15.10
N TRP A 21 -0.38 -7.52 -14.55
CA TRP A 21 -1.42 -6.77 -15.26
C TRP A 21 -0.85 -6.10 -16.50
N ASP A 22 0.23 -5.33 -16.38
CA ASP A 22 0.86 -4.61 -17.50
C ASP A 22 1.18 -5.58 -18.66
N ALA A 23 1.75 -6.75 -18.35
CA ALA A 23 2.06 -7.78 -19.34
C ALA A 23 0.81 -8.44 -19.96
N PHE A 24 -0.26 -8.61 -19.17
CA PHE A 24 -1.50 -9.22 -19.64
C PHE A 24 -2.29 -8.26 -20.54
N GLU A 25 -2.31 -6.98 -20.17
CA GLU A 25 -3.01 -5.91 -20.87
C GLU A 25 -2.53 -5.75 -22.33
N GLU A 26 -1.23 -5.89 -22.57
CA GLU A 26 -0.64 -5.85 -23.92
C GLU A 26 -1.23 -6.91 -24.87
N SER A 27 -1.61 -8.06 -24.31
CA SER A 27 -2.11 -9.22 -25.07
C SER A 27 -3.63 -9.34 -25.09
N TRP A 28 -4.33 -8.71 -24.14
CA TRP A 28 -5.77 -8.87 -23.96
C TRP A 28 -6.54 -7.66 -24.52
N GLN A 29 -6.91 -7.69 -25.80
CA GLN A 29 -7.47 -6.50 -26.49
C GLN A 29 -8.99 -6.51 -26.68
N ASP A 30 -9.73 -7.37 -25.97
CA ASP A 30 -11.18 -7.41 -26.09
C ASP A 30 -11.88 -6.39 -25.15
N PRO A 31 -13.19 -6.15 -25.33
CA PRO A 31 -13.95 -5.25 -24.45
C PRO A 31 -14.00 -5.70 -22.98
N MET A 32 -13.87 -7.01 -22.71
CA MET A 32 -13.86 -7.55 -21.35
C MET A 32 -12.61 -7.11 -20.58
N ARG A 33 -11.50 -6.85 -21.29
CA ARG A 33 -10.31 -6.21 -20.69
C ARG A 33 -10.68 -4.85 -20.07
N GLN A 34 -11.39 -4.00 -20.81
CA GLN A 34 -11.80 -2.67 -20.34
C GLN A 34 -12.70 -2.78 -19.11
N ASP A 35 -13.71 -3.65 -19.17
CA ASP A 35 -14.60 -3.89 -18.03
C ASP A 35 -13.84 -4.38 -16.79
N PHE A 36 -12.88 -5.28 -16.97
CA PHE A 36 -12.03 -5.76 -15.87
C PHE A 36 -11.14 -4.64 -15.32
N GLU A 37 -10.55 -3.83 -16.19
CA GLU A 37 -9.69 -2.72 -15.82
C GLU A 37 -10.45 -1.73 -14.91
N GLU A 38 -11.60 -1.25 -15.38
CA GLU A 38 -12.41 -0.25 -14.69
C GLU A 38 -13.05 -0.79 -13.40
N GLN A 39 -13.56 -2.03 -13.42
CA GLN A 39 -14.37 -2.55 -12.32
C GLN A 39 -13.53 -3.26 -11.25
N ILE A 40 -12.37 -3.81 -11.60
CA ILE A 40 -11.58 -4.67 -10.72
C ILE A 40 -10.18 -4.10 -10.49
N TRP A 41 -9.44 -3.85 -11.58
CA TRP A 41 -8.04 -3.49 -11.47
C TRP A 41 -7.81 -2.09 -10.89
N GLU A 42 -8.44 -1.05 -11.46
CA GLU A 42 -8.28 0.32 -10.98
C GLU A 42 -8.70 0.50 -9.51
N PRO A 43 -9.86 -0.04 -9.05
CA PRO A 43 -10.25 0.06 -7.65
C PRO A 43 -9.26 -0.67 -6.73
N LEU A 44 -8.83 -1.88 -7.09
CA LEU A 44 -7.88 -2.66 -6.30
C LEU A 44 -6.53 -1.94 -6.17
N ASN A 45 -6.01 -1.42 -7.27
CA ASN A 45 -4.75 -0.68 -7.28
C ASN A 45 -4.84 0.58 -6.43
N ARG A 46 -5.92 1.37 -6.59
CA ARG A 46 -6.16 2.58 -5.79
C ARG A 46 -6.24 2.26 -4.30
N MET A 47 -7.10 1.32 -3.90
CA MET A 47 -7.26 0.92 -2.50
C MET A 47 -5.96 0.43 -1.88
N SER A 48 -5.15 -0.30 -2.64
CA SER A 48 -3.86 -0.81 -2.17
C SER A 48 -2.84 0.31 -1.97
N VAL A 49 -2.79 1.28 -2.88
CA VAL A 49 -1.92 2.48 -2.74
C VAL A 49 -2.37 3.33 -1.56
N ASP A 50 -3.66 3.60 -1.43
CA ASP A 50 -4.22 4.39 -0.32
C ASP A 50 -3.93 3.73 1.03
N THR A 51 -4.03 2.40 1.09
CA THR A 51 -3.69 1.63 2.30
C THR A 51 -2.22 1.75 2.65
N LEU A 52 -1.31 1.68 1.66
CA LEU A 52 0.12 1.86 1.90
C LEU A 52 0.43 3.26 2.44
N GLN A 53 -0.23 4.30 1.90
CA GLN A 53 -0.07 5.66 2.40
C GLN A 53 -0.59 5.82 3.83
N ALA A 54 -1.76 5.26 4.14
CA ALA A 54 -2.31 5.28 5.50
C ALA A 54 -1.38 4.57 6.50
N ILE A 55 -0.75 3.46 6.09
CA ILE A 55 0.25 2.79 6.92
C ILE A 55 1.47 3.69 7.17
N ASP A 56 1.95 4.40 6.15
CA ASP A 56 3.09 5.32 6.29
C ASP A 56 2.77 6.47 7.25
N GLN A 57 1.54 7.02 7.19
CA GLN A 57 1.07 8.04 8.14
C GLN A 57 1.01 7.51 9.58
N LEU A 58 0.48 6.30 9.78
CA LEU A 58 0.44 5.67 11.10
C LEU A 58 1.85 5.44 11.67
N ALA A 59 2.80 5.02 10.83
CA ALA A 59 4.18 4.82 11.25
C ALA A 59 4.81 6.13 11.76
N GLN A 60 4.53 7.27 11.10
CA GLN A 60 4.98 8.58 11.55
C GLN A 60 4.38 8.94 12.92
N ILE A 61 3.07 8.79 13.09
CA ILE A 61 2.38 9.09 14.35
C ILE A 61 2.97 8.26 15.50
N PHE A 62 3.23 6.96 15.27
CA PHE A 62 3.84 6.11 16.30
C PHE A 62 5.29 6.49 16.63
N ALA A 63 6.03 7.04 15.66
CA ALA A 63 7.37 7.55 15.91
C ALA A 63 7.34 8.82 16.76
N GLU A 64 6.44 9.76 16.45
CA GLU A 64 6.22 10.99 17.21
C GLU A 64 5.82 10.69 18.66
N MET A 65 4.81 9.83 18.87
CA MET A 65 4.37 9.42 20.21
C MET A 65 5.50 8.78 21.04
N ARG A 66 6.36 7.97 20.40
CA ARG A 66 7.50 7.36 21.10
C ARG A 66 8.50 8.41 21.55
N HIS A 67 8.82 9.37 20.68
CA HIS A 67 9.73 10.45 20.99
C HIS A 67 9.22 11.31 22.16
N GLU A 68 7.91 11.58 22.22
CA GLU A 68 7.29 12.31 23.34
C GLU A 68 7.40 11.55 24.67
N CYS A 69 7.14 10.24 24.66
CA CYS A 69 7.26 9.41 25.87
C CYS A 69 8.71 9.28 26.36
N GLU A 70 9.68 9.14 25.44
CA GLU A 70 11.10 9.06 25.78
C GLU A 70 11.67 10.42 26.24
N GLY A 71 11.13 11.53 25.72
CA GLY A 71 11.49 12.89 26.14
C GLY A 71 11.01 13.22 27.55
N ARG A 72 9.80 12.80 27.94
CA ARG A 72 9.23 13.06 29.28
C ARG A 72 9.94 12.31 30.41
N GLY A 73 10.54 11.15 30.15
CA GLY A 73 11.26 10.37 31.18
C GLY A 73 12.64 10.90 31.55
N ARG A 74 13.08 12.03 30.96
CA ARG A 74 14.40 12.64 31.23
C ARG A 74 14.32 13.92 32.09
N ASP A 75 13.11 14.40 32.38
CA ASP A 75 12.83 15.59 33.18
C ASP A 75 12.32 15.27 34.62
N GLU A 76 12.33 13.98 35.03
CA GLU A 76 12.14 13.51 36.42
C GLU A 76 13.44 12.91 36.98
#